data_AF-A0A6G3XAI7-F1
#
_entry.id   AF-A0A6G3XAI7-F1
#
_cell.length_a   1.000
_cell.length_b   1.000
_cell.length_c   1.000
_cell.angle_alpha   90.00
_cell.angle_beta   90.00
_cell.angle_gamma   90.00
#
_symmetry.space_group_name_H-M   'P 1'
#
loop_
_entity.id
_entity.type
_entity.pdbx_description
1 polymer ?
#
loop_
_entity_poly.entity_id
_entity_poly.type
_entity_poly.pdbx_seq_one_letter_code
_entity_poly.pdbx_strand_id
1 'polypeptide(L)'
;EQLRLLVLKTAWLMDTVGNKGAHTEIQAIKIATPRAVVDILDSAVQLYGAGGVSQDFPLAELWASARTLRLADGPDEVHQR
;
A
#
# COMPACT_ATOMS: atom_id res chain seq x y z
N GLU A 1 12.33 0.11 2.04
CA GLU A 1 12.95 1.39 1.62
C GLU A 1 12.49 1.93 0.26
N GLN A 2 12.45 1.15 -0.82
CA GLN A 2 12.08 1.65 -2.16
C GLN A 2 10.73 2.37 -2.21
N LEU A 3 9.67 1.79 -1.62
CA LEU A 3 8.33 2.38 -1.61
C LEU A 3 8.25 3.67 -0.80
N ARG A 4 8.98 3.74 0.32
CA ARG A 4 9.08 4.95 1.14
C ARG A 4 9.68 6.11 0.32
N LEU A 5 10.73 5.84 -0.46
CA LEU A 5 11.32 6.84 -1.35
C LEU A 5 10.38 7.22 -2.50
N LEU A 6 9.64 6.27 -3.06
CA LEU A 6 8.65 6.57 -4.10
C LEU A 6 7.53 7.47 -3.57
N VAL A 7 7.00 7.20 -2.37
CA VAL A 7 5.99 8.06 -1.71
C VAL A 7 6.53 9.48 -1.52
N LEU A 8 7.75 9.63 -1.01
CA LEU A 8 8.36 10.95 -0.82
C LEU A 8 8.61 11.68 -2.14
N LYS A 9 9.04 10.96 -3.19
CA LYS A 9 9.16 11.51 -4.54
C LYS A 9 7.81 11.99 -5.07
N THR A 10 6.76 11.18 -4.94
CA THR A 10 5.40 11.52 -5.39
C THR A 10 4.89 12.77 -4.66
N ALA A 11 5.06 12.85 -3.35
CA ALA A 11 4.68 14.02 -2.56
C ALA A 11 5.42 15.28 -3.05
N TRP A 12 6.73 15.19 -3.26
CA TRP A 12 7.52 16.29 -3.80
C TRP A 12 7.06 16.75 -5.20
N LEU A 13 6.68 15.81 -6.08
CA LEU A 13 6.12 16.15 -7.39
C LEU A 13 4.75 16.83 -7.26
N MET A 14 3.89 16.38 -6.35
CA MET A 14 2.60 17.04 -6.10
C MET A 14 2.78 18.50 -5.66
N ASP A 15 3.76 18.78 -4.81
CA ASP A 15 4.05 20.13 -4.32
C ASP A 15 4.66 21.04 -5.41
N THR A 16 5.45 20.48 -6.34
CA THR A 16 6.24 21.27 -7.30
C THR A 16 5.60 21.42 -8.68
N VAL A 17 4.85 20.41 -9.14
CA VAL A 17 4.20 20.39 -10.46
C VAL A 17 2.69 20.17 -10.38
N GLY A 18 2.13 20.07 -9.18
CA GLY A 18 0.71 19.83 -8.93
C GLY A 18 0.28 18.39 -9.20
N ASN A 19 -0.91 18.02 -8.71
CA ASN A 19 -1.42 16.64 -8.79
C ASN A 19 -1.57 16.14 -10.23
N LYS A 20 -1.91 17.02 -11.19
CA LYS A 20 -2.00 16.64 -12.61
C LYS A 20 -0.63 16.31 -13.21
N GLY A 21 0.41 17.06 -12.84
CA GLY A 21 1.78 16.79 -13.28
C GLY A 21 2.39 15.55 -12.62
N ALA A 22 1.95 15.22 -11.41
CA ALA A 22 2.39 14.05 -10.65
C ALA A 22 1.52 12.79 -10.87
N HIS A 23 0.60 12.83 -11.84
CA HIS A 23 -0.46 11.80 -11.97
C HIS A 23 0.11 10.39 -12.06
N THR A 24 1.13 10.16 -12.90
CA THR A 24 1.76 8.84 -13.07
C THR A 24 2.34 8.29 -11.77
N GLU A 25 3.07 9.11 -11.02
CA GLU A 25 3.64 8.72 -9.73
C GLU A 25 2.59 8.49 -8.65
N ILE A 26 1.48 9.23 -8.66
CA ILE A 26 0.32 8.98 -7.78
C ILE A 26 -0.28 7.60 -8.07
N GLN A 27 -0.48 7.26 -9.35
CA GLN A 27 -0.98 5.94 -9.74
C GLN A 27 -0.01 4.83 -9.32
N ALA A 28 1.29 5.04 -9.53
CA ALA A 28 2.32 4.06 -9.18
C ALA A 28 2.32 3.74 -7.67
N ILE A 29 2.31 4.76 -6.80
CA ILE A 29 2.31 4.52 -5.34
C ILE A 29 1.03 3.86 -4.85
N LYS A 30 -0.12 4.19 -5.45
CA LYS A 30 -1.44 3.65 -5.09
C LYS A 30 -1.52 2.14 -5.34
N ILE A 31 -0.81 1.65 -6.33
CA ILE A 31 -0.73 0.21 -6.63
C ILE A 31 0.39 -0.46 -5.82
N ALA A 32 1.60 0.10 -5.89
CA ALA A 32 2.79 -0.59 -5.40
C ALA A 32 2.82 -0.69 -3.86
N THR A 33 2.31 0.32 -3.16
CA THR A 33 2.38 0.37 -1.69
C THR A 33 1.47 -0.66 -1.03
N PRO A 34 0.16 -0.73 -1.33
CA PRO A 34 -0.72 -1.71 -0.68
C PRO A 34 -0.34 -3.16 -0.99
N ARG A 35 0.15 -3.46 -2.20
CA ARG A 35 0.62 -4.82 -2.57
C ARG A 35 1.74 -5.28 -1.67
N ALA A 36 2.82 -4.49 -1.59
CA ALA A 36 3.97 -4.87 -0.78
C ALA A 36 3.64 -4.92 0.72
N VAL A 37 2.80 -4.02 1.22
CA VAL A 37 2.39 -4.04 2.63
C VAL A 37 1.57 -5.28 2.95
N VAL A 38 0.66 -5.69 2.06
CA VAL A 38 -0.08 -6.96 2.22
C VAL A 38 0.87 -8.15 2.27
N ASP A 39 1.85 -8.22 1.36
CA ASP A 39 2.82 -9.33 1.32
C ASP A 39 3.70 -9.39 2.59
N ILE A 40 4.12 -8.23 3.11
CA ILE A 40 4.86 -8.12 4.37
C ILE A 40 4.00 -8.58 5.55
N LEU A 41 2.74 -8.15 5.60
CA LEU A 41 1.81 -8.52 6.66
C LEU A 41 1.47 -10.01 6.61
N ASP A 42 1.30 -10.58 5.43
CA ASP A 42 1.07 -12.01 5.25
C ASP A 42 2.26 -12.83 5.78
N SER A 43 3.49 -12.40 5.45
CA SER A 43 4.71 -13.00 5.99
C SER A 43 4.76 -12.90 7.52
N ALA A 44 4.34 -11.77 8.09
CA ALA A 44 4.26 -11.59 9.54
C ALA A 44 3.20 -12.49 10.18
N VAL A 45 2.01 -12.60 9.60
CA VAL A 45 0.95 -13.52 10.04
C VAL A 45 1.49 -14.95 10.10
N GLN A 46 2.17 -15.40 9.03
CA GLN A 46 2.74 -16.73 8.94
C GLN A 46 3.78 -17.00 10.04
N LEU A 47 4.65 -16.03 10.35
CA LEU A 47 5.67 -16.16 11.40
C LEU A 47 5.07 -16.30 12.81
N TYR A 48 3.90 -15.71 13.05
CA TYR A 48 3.21 -15.75 14.34
C TYR A 48 2.24 -16.94 14.48
N GLY A 49 2.10 -17.76 13.44
CA GLY A 49 1.21 -18.93 13.43
C GLY A 49 -0.24 -18.57 13.73
N ALA A 50 -0.93 -19.35 14.57
CA ALA A 50 -2.31 -19.07 14.97
C ALA A 50 -2.48 -17.70 15.64
N GLY A 51 -1.44 -17.20 16.32
CA GLY A 51 -1.43 -15.86 16.89
C GLY A 51 -1.60 -14.77 15.83
N GLY A 52 -1.02 -14.97 14.63
CA GLY A 52 -1.08 -14.00 13.54
C GLY A 52 -2.48 -13.75 12.98
N VAL A 53 -3.40 -14.69 13.15
CA VAL A 53 -4.82 -14.57 12.75
C VAL A 53 -5.76 -14.34 13.95
N SER A 54 -5.22 -14.25 15.14
CA SER A 54 -5.96 -14.01 16.38
C SER A 54 -6.09 -12.52 16.70
N GLN A 55 -6.71 -12.22 17.83
CA GLN A 55 -6.85 -10.88 18.40
C GLN A 55 -5.69 -10.51 19.34
N ASP A 56 -4.76 -11.46 19.59
CA ASP A 56 -3.59 -11.22 20.43
C ASP A 56 -2.58 -10.28 19.76
N PHE A 57 -2.60 -10.22 18.43
CA PHE A 57 -1.76 -9.34 17.61
C PHE A 57 -2.63 -8.58 16.59
N PRO A 58 -2.26 -7.35 16.23
CA PRO A 58 -3.04 -6.54 15.28
C PRO A 58 -2.89 -6.99 13.82
N LEU A 59 -2.19 -8.11 13.55
CA LEU A 59 -1.77 -8.50 12.20
C LEU A 59 -2.95 -8.77 11.26
N ALA A 60 -4.00 -9.44 11.74
CA ALA A 60 -5.19 -9.73 10.95
C ALA A 60 -5.95 -8.44 10.53
N GLU A 61 -6.09 -7.50 11.46
CA GLU A 61 -6.75 -6.20 11.19
C GLU A 61 -5.93 -5.35 10.21
N LEU A 62 -4.61 -5.29 10.43
CA LEU A 62 -3.70 -4.56 9.54
C LEU A 62 -3.72 -5.15 8.13
N TRP A 63 -3.72 -6.48 8.00
CA TRP A 63 -3.80 -7.16 6.71
C TRP A 63 -5.10 -6.82 5.98
N ALA A 64 -6.23 -6.91 6.67
CA ALA A 64 -7.54 -6.58 6.09
C ALA A 64 -7.62 -5.11 5.65
N SER A 65 -7.08 -4.20 6.46
CA SER A 65 -7.02 -2.77 6.14
C SER A 65 -6.14 -2.50 4.91
N ALA A 66 -4.93 -3.06 4.87
CA ALA A 66 -4.03 -2.92 3.73
C ALA A 66 -4.63 -3.54 2.45
N ARG A 67 -5.31 -4.68 2.56
CA ARG A 67 -6.01 -5.33 1.44
C ARG A 67 -7.16 -4.48 0.92
N THR A 68 -7.85 -3.75 1.79
CA THR A 68 -8.95 -2.85 1.42
C THR A 68 -8.46 -1.67 0.60
N LEU A 69 -7.25 -1.16 0.85
CA LEU A 69 -6.64 -0.07 0.06
C LEU A 69 -6.34 -0.44 -1.41
N ARG A 70 -6.36 -1.73 -1.76
CA ARG A 70 -6.30 -2.20 -3.16
C ARG A 70 -7.63 -2.08 -3.91
N LEU A 71 -8.69 -1.67 -3.22
CA LEU A 71 -10.04 -1.47 -3.75
C LEU A 71 -10.50 -0.02 -3.57
N ALA A 72 -10.24 0.55 -2.40
CA ALA A 72 -10.57 1.92 -2.07
C ALA A 72 -9.90 2.90 -3.03
N ASP A 73 -10.57 4.01 -3.35
CA ASP A 73 -10.11 5.07 -4.26
C ASP A 73 -9.74 4.62 -5.70
N GLY A 74 -10.17 3.41 -6.07
CA GLY A 74 -9.88 2.78 -7.35
C GLY A 74 -9.16 1.44 -7.16
N PRO A 75 -9.68 0.35 -7.76
CA PRO A 75 -8.97 -0.91 -7.81
C PRO A 75 -7.64 -0.78 -8.58
N ASP A 76 -6.65 -1.59 -8.23
CA ASP A 76 -5.33 -1.61 -8.89
C ASP A 76 -5.44 -1.63 -10.43
N GLU A 77 -6.39 -2.39 -10.97
CA GLU A 77 -6.60 -2.62 -12.40
C GLU A 77 -7.07 -1.35 -13.14
N VAL A 78 -7.70 -0.41 -12.44
CA VAL A 78 -8.10 0.88 -13.00
C VAL A 78 -6.88 1.79 -13.15
N HIS A 79 -5.91 1.66 -12.26
CA HIS A 79 -4.72 2.50 -12.18
C HIS A 79 -3.55 2.00 -13.07
N GLN A 80 -3.65 0.80 -13.64
CA GLN A 80 -2.66 0.22 -14.57
C GLN A 80 -2.82 0.69 -16.03
N ARG A 81 -3.77 1.58 -16.31
CA ARG A 81 -4.09 2.09 -17.65
C ARG A 81 -3.43 3.44 -17.89
#